data_AF-A0A957IMK8-F1
#
_entry.id   AF-A0A957IMK8-F1
#
_cell.length_a   1.000
_cell.length_b   1.000
_cell.length_c   1.000
_cell.angle_alpha   90.00
_cell.angle_beta   90.00
_cell.angle_gamma   90.00
#
_symmetry.space_group_name_H-M   'P 1'
#
loop_
_entity.id
_entity.type
_entity.pdbx_description
1 polymer ?
#
loop_
_entity_poly.entity_id
_entity_poly.type
_entity_poly.pdbx_seq_one_letter_code
_entity_poly.pdbx_strand_id
1 'polypeptide(L)' 'MSIKVFSVAEMVAAEKAAHASGVAYSQMMEAAGWRVAEAVIARYPVEGRNILILVGPGNNGGDGLVAGRYLAEAGAN' A
#
# COMPACT_ATOMS: atom_id res chain seq x y z
N MET A 1 -3.19 23.73 -5.78
CA MET A 1 -1.82 23.19 -5.57
C MET A 1 -1.55 22.17 -6.66
N SER A 2 -0.40 22.24 -7.33
CA SER A 2 0.04 21.17 -8.23
C SER A 2 0.68 20.04 -7.43
N ILE A 3 0.29 18.80 -7.70
CA ILE A 3 0.94 17.63 -7.12
C ILE A 3 2.29 17.43 -7.83
N LYS A 4 3.38 17.27 -7.06
CA LYS A 4 4.68 16.88 -7.63
C LYS A 4 4.63 15.42 -8.05
N VAL A 5 4.96 15.13 -9.31
CA VAL A 5 5.19 13.77 -9.81
C VAL A 5 6.68 13.47 -9.69
N PHE A 6 7.02 12.34 -9.09
CA PHE A 6 8.40 11.89 -8.90
C PHE A 6 8.82 10.93 -10.02
N SER A 7 10.05 11.06 -10.48
CA SER A 7 10.72 9.99 -11.22
C SER A 7 11.00 8.79 -10.30
N VAL A 8 11.26 7.62 -10.90
CA VAL A 8 11.63 6.41 -10.15
C VAL A 8 12.86 6.66 -9.27
N ALA A 9 13.89 7.33 -9.80
CA ALA A 9 15.10 7.63 -9.05
C ALA A 9 14.84 8.54 -7.84
N GLU A 10 13.97 9.55 -7.99
CA GLU A 10 13.61 10.42 -6.87
C GLU A 10 12.76 9.68 -5.82
N MET A 11 11.86 8.78 -6.21
CA MET A 11 11.09 7.98 -5.24
C MET A 11 12.00 7.06 -4.43
N VAL A 12 12.92 6.35 -5.09
CA VAL A 12 13.91 5.50 -4.42
C VAL A 12 14.79 6.31 -3.47
N ALA A 13 15.19 7.53 -3.86
CA ALA A 13 15.97 8.41 -2.99
C ALA A 13 15.15 8.86 -1.77
N ALA A 14 13.86 9.17 -1.94
CA ALA A 14 12.96 9.55 -0.86
C ALA A 14 12.75 8.41 0.14
N GLU A 15 12.51 7.18 -0.32
CA GLU A 15 12.38 6.01 0.55
C GLU A 15 13.65 5.73 1.36
N LYS A 16 14.82 5.83 0.72
CA LYS A 16 16.11 5.69 1.41
C LYS A 16 16.32 6.77 2.47
N ALA A 17 15.96 8.01 2.16
CA ALA A 17 16.05 9.12 3.11
C ALA A 17 15.10 8.93 4.30
N ALA A 18 13.85 8.50 4.05
CA ALA A 18 12.89 8.17 5.09
C ALA A 18 13.43 7.05 5.99
N HIS A 19 14.01 6.00 5.39
CA HIS A 19 14.63 4.94 6.15
C HIS A 19 15.81 5.40 7.01
N ALA A 20 16.70 6.21 6.44
CA ALA A 20 17.82 6.80 7.18
C ALA A 20 17.35 7.72 8.33
N SER A 21 16.16 8.32 8.23
CA SER A 21 15.54 9.10 9.30
C SER A 21 14.83 8.28 10.38
N GLY A 22 14.84 6.94 10.27
CA GLY A 22 14.32 6.02 11.29
C GLY A 22 12.98 5.37 10.95
N VAL A 23 12.40 5.61 9.77
CA VAL A 23 11.17 4.93 9.34
C VAL A 23 11.53 3.57 8.75
N ALA A 24 11.09 2.47 9.36
CA ALA A 24 11.37 1.15 8.82
C ALA A 24 10.66 0.95 7.48
N TYR A 25 11.28 0.23 6.53
CA TYR A 25 10.63 -0.14 5.27
C TYR A 25 9.30 -0.87 5.49
N SER A 26 9.22 -1.72 6.52
CA SER A 26 7.98 -2.38 6.91
C SER A 26 6.87 -1.39 7.30
N GLN A 27 7.20 -0.29 7.97
CA GLN A 27 6.22 0.75 8.30
C GLN A 27 5.74 1.51 7.07
N MET A 28 6.64 1.75 6.10
CA MET A 28 6.26 2.38 4.82
C MET A 28 5.34 1.47 4.01
N MET A 29 5.66 0.18 3.92
CA MET A 29 4.83 -0.84 3.25
C MET A 29 3.46 -0.99 3.94
N GLU A 30 3.43 -1.04 5.28
CA GLU A 30 2.21 -1.09 6.06
C GLU A 30 1.29 0.10 5.75
N ALA A 31 1.87 1.31 5.71
CA ALA A 31 1.13 2.52 5.37
C ALA A 31 0.65 2.53 3.91
N ALA A 32 1.47 2.07 2.96
CA ALA A 32 1.11 1.98 1.55
C ALA A 32 -0.05 1.00 1.33
N GLY A 33 0.04 -0.20 1.86
CA GLY A 33 -1.02 -1.21 1.77
C GLY A 33 -2.31 -0.77 2.46
N TRP A 34 -2.23 -0.14 3.65
CA TRP A 34 -3.42 0.47 4.29
C TRP A 34 -4.10 1.49 3.36
N ARG A 35 -3.33 2.41 2.76
CA ARG A 35 -3.89 3.44 1.87
C ARG A 35 -4.53 2.85 0.62
N VAL A 36 -4.02 1.73 0.11
CA VAL A 36 -4.65 0.96 -0.96
C VAL A 36 -5.99 0.37 -0.51
N ALA A 37 -6.03 -0.30 0.65
CA ALA A 37 -7.27 -0.86 1.21
C ALA A 37 -8.32 0.22 1.46
N GLU A 38 -7.93 1.34 2.09
CA GLU A 38 -8.79 2.49 2.34
C GLU A 38 -9.37 3.06 1.04
N ALA A 39 -8.55 3.17 -0.01
CA ALA A 39 -9.00 3.63 -1.32
C ALA A 39 -10.03 2.69 -1.95
N VAL A 40 -9.91 1.37 -1.77
CA VAL A 40 -10.88 0.38 -2.25
C VAL A 40 -12.18 0.46 -1.46
N ILE A 41 -12.10 0.47 -0.12
CA ILE A 41 -13.26 0.56 0.79
C ILE A 41 -14.08 1.83 0.53
N ALA A 42 -13.41 2.96 0.26
CA ALA A 42 -14.07 4.22 -0.05
C ALA A 42 -14.83 4.20 -1.39
N ARG A 43 -14.50 3.28 -2.31
CA ARG A 43 -15.07 3.21 -3.67
C ARG A 43 -16.07 2.09 -3.85
N TYR A 44 -15.96 1.01 -3.07
CA TYR A 44 -16.74 -0.20 -3.25
C TYR A 44 -17.18 -0.78 -1.91
N PRO A 45 -18.39 -1.38 -1.83
CA PRO A 45 -18.75 -2.19 -0.67
C PRO A 45 -17.91 -3.47 -0.67
N VAL A 46 -17.14 -3.70 0.40
CA VAL A 46 -16.20 -4.83 0.51
C VAL A 46 -16.73 -6.01 1.31
N GLU A 47 -17.69 -5.78 2.22
CA GLU A 47 -18.20 -6.82 3.11
C GLU A 47 -18.83 -8.00 2.32
N GLY A 48 -18.40 -9.22 2.65
CA GLY A 48 -18.84 -10.45 2.00
C GLY A 48 -18.39 -10.62 0.55
N ARG A 49 -17.47 -9.77 0.05
CA ARG A 49 -16.96 -9.85 -1.34
C ARG A 49 -15.64 -10.61 -1.40
N ASN A 50 -15.49 -11.41 -2.45
CA ASN A 50 -14.21 -12.01 -2.80
C ASN A 50 -13.35 -10.98 -3.55
N ILE A 51 -12.12 -10.77 -3.10
CA ILE A 51 -11.17 -9.85 -3.73
C ILE A 51 -9.95 -10.64 -4.19
N LEU A 52 -9.63 -10.56 -5.49
CA LEU A 52 -8.43 -11.17 -6.05
C LEU A 52 -7.25 -10.19 -5.95
N ILE A 53 -6.19 -10.60 -5.26
CA ILE A 53 -4.95 -9.82 -5.15
C ILE A 53 -3.86 -10.55 -5.94
N LEU A 54 -3.34 -9.88 -6.97
CA LEU A 54 -2.28 -10.40 -7.81
C LEU A 54 -0.93 -9.95 -7.26
N VAL A 55 -0.22 -10.85 -6.59
CA VAL A 55 1.01 -10.55 -5.83
C VAL A 55 2.25 -10.80 -6.69
N GLY A 56 3.02 -9.74 -6.96
CA GLY A 56 4.34 -9.83 -7.57
C GLY A 56 5.45 -10.08 -6.54
N PRO A 57 6.69 -10.39 -6.97
CA PRO A 57 7.80 -10.74 -6.07
C PRO A 57 8.49 -9.53 -5.40
N GLY A 58 8.04 -8.29 -5.67
CA GLY A 58 8.68 -7.06 -5.18
C GLY A 58 7.87 -6.34 -4.09
N ASN A 59 8.29 -5.11 -3.76
CA ASN A 59 7.66 -4.28 -2.70
C ASN A 59 6.16 -4.09 -2.91
N ASN A 60 5.73 -3.82 -4.15
CA ASN A 60 4.30 -3.69 -4.48
C ASN A 60 3.49 -4.96 -4.17
N GLY A 61 4.13 -6.14 -4.23
CA GLY A 61 3.52 -7.39 -3.80
C GLY A 61 3.25 -7.39 -2.29
N GLY A 62 4.22 -6.92 -1.50
CA GLY A 62 4.07 -6.70 -0.06
C GLY A 62 2.95 -5.72 0.27
N ASP A 63 2.88 -4.58 -0.43
CA ASP A 63 1.79 -3.62 -0.28
C ASP A 63 0.42 -4.27 -0.56
N GLY A 64 0.34 -5.11 -1.60
CA GLY A 64 -0.85 -5.88 -1.94
C GLY A 64 -1.27 -6.87 -0.84
N LEU A 65 -0.31 -7.57 -0.23
CA LEU A 65 -0.58 -8.49 0.89
C LEU A 65 -1.10 -7.72 2.13
N VAL A 66 -0.47 -6.58 2.46
CA VAL A 66 -0.94 -5.68 3.53
C VAL A 66 -2.36 -5.19 3.23
N ALA A 67 -2.61 -4.72 2.01
CA ALA A 67 -3.94 -4.27 1.60
C ALA A 67 -4.98 -5.39 1.73
N GLY A 68 -4.62 -6.63 1.36
CA GLY A 68 -5.49 -7.79 1.52
C GLY A 68 -5.86 -8.08 2.96
N ARG A 69 -4.89 -8.01 3.88
CA ARG A 69 -5.17 -8.15 5.32
C ARG A 69 -6.19 -7.10 5.79
N TYR A 70 -6.00 -5.83 5.43
CA TYR A 70 -6.93 -4.77 5.82
C TYR A 70 -8.31 -4.89 5.17
N LEU A 71 -8.38 -5.38 3.93
CA LEU A 71 -9.66 -5.66 3.28
C LEU A 71 -10.41 -6.82 3.96
N ALA A 72 -9.70 -7.86 4.38
CA ALA A 72 -10.26 -8.94 5.17
C ALA A 72 -10.73 -8.47 6.57
N GLU A 73 -9.94 -7.61 7.24
CA GLU A 73 -10.36 -6.95 8.50
C GLU A 73 -11.61 -6.08 8.31
N ALA A 74 -11.83 -5.53 7.11
CA ALA A 74 -13.03 -4.79 6.72
C ALA A 74 -14.20 -5.68 6.25
N GLY A 75 -14.08 -7.01 6.37
CA GLY A 75 -15.16 -7.97 6.10
C GLY A 75 -15.17 -8.55 4.69
N ALA A 76 -14.14 -8.34 3.87
CA ALA A 76 -13.97 -9.12 2.64
C ALA A 76 -13.67 -10.59 2.98
N ASN A 77 -14.04 -11.51 2.08
CA ASN A 77 -13.82 -12.95 2.26
C ASN A 77 -12.38 -13.37 1.95
#